data_AF-A0A075GG72-F1
#
_entry.id   AF-A0A075GG72-F1
#
_cell.length_a   1.000
_cell.length_b   1.000
_cell.length_c   1.000
_cell.angle_alpha   90.00
_cell.angle_beta   90.00
_cell.angle_gamma   90.00
#
_symmetry.space_group_name_H-M   'P 1'
#
loop_
_entity.id
_entity.type
_entity.pdbx_description
1 polymer ?
#
loop_
_entity_poly.entity_id
_entity_poly.type
_entity_poly.pdbx_seq_one_letter_code
_entity_poly.pdbx_strand_id
1 'polypeptide(L)'
;MKYSTIFLLTTLSVLVLSYGMSSLAYGQGNVAPINVKTDHAAYGTGEIITIFGFVKDYDGSNDVVIQVFAPNGNLASVAQISPDSDGNYSTELTAAGMISLEGEYIVKVQIINNGPQRNQTVFEFVGGESAPAAPAAPEESVTTTEPEPGMEPEPVMQATEPICGKGTVLKDGLCVVEQEKKGGGCLIATAAFGSELAPQVQFLREIRDNTVLQTESGTSFMTGFNQFYYSFSPAIADYERENPAFKETVKLALTPMLTSLTILNYVDIDSEEEMLGYGIGIILLNIGMYFVAPAVIIMKIKNRK
;
A
#
# COMPACT_ATOMS: atom_id res chain seq x y z
N MET A 1 24.64 -41.62 7.58
CA MET A 1 24.11 -40.33 8.06
C MET A 1 24.13 -39.18 7.03
N LYS A 2 24.95 -39.19 5.96
CA LYS A 2 24.96 -38.11 4.94
C LYS A 2 23.76 -38.11 3.96
N TYR A 3 23.10 -39.24 3.75
CA TYR A 3 21.94 -39.34 2.84
C TYR A 3 20.60 -39.05 3.51
N SER A 4 20.55 -39.01 4.85
CA SER A 4 19.31 -38.81 5.61
C SER A 4 18.85 -37.35 5.57
N THR A 5 19.76 -36.39 5.55
CA THR A 5 19.44 -34.95 5.54
C THR A 5 19.01 -34.45 4.16
N ILE A 6 19.58 -35.03 3.09
CA ILE A 6 19.20 -34.70 1.71
C ILE A 6 17.80 -35.25 1.38
N PHE A 7 17.47 -36.45 1.87
CA PHE A 7 16.14 -37.03 1.69
C PHE A 7 15.05 -36.25 2.44
N LEU A 8 15.36 -35.73 3.63
CA LEU A 8 14.43 -35.00 4.49
C LEU A 8 14.09 -33.59 3.93
N LEU A 9 15.03 -32.94 3.26
CA LEU A 9 14.80 -31.67 2.55
C LEU A 9 13.98 -31.87 1.25
N THR A 10 14.19 -32.97 0.54
CA THR A 10 13.36 -33.28 -0.65
C THR A 10 11.94 -33.68 -0.28
N THR A 11 11.71 -34.40 0.82
CA THR A 11 10.35 -34.79 1.24
C THR A 11 9.56 -33.63 1.84
N LEU A 12 10.22 -32.65 2.47
CA LEU A 12 9.57 -31.41 2.92
C LEU A 12 9.11 -30.54 1.73
N SER A 13 9.86 -30.53 0.62
CA SER A 13 9.48 -29.79 -0.59
C SER A 13 8.28 -30.39 -1.35
N VAL A 14 8.10 -31.72 -1.29
CA VAL A 14 6.97 -32.41 -1.94
C VAL A 14 5.68 -32.26 -1.14
N LEU A 15 5.75 -32.09 0.19
CA LEU A 15 4.59 -31.82 1.04
C LEU A 15 4.03 -30.40 0.84
N VAL A 16 4.86 -29.40 0.53
CA VAL A 16 4.37 -28.03 0.22
C VAL A 16 3.60 -28.00 -1.10
N LEU A 17 3.93 -28.88 -2.06
CA LEU A 17 3.23 -28.98 -3.34
C LEU A 17 1.85 -29.67 -3.22
N SER A 18 1.64 -30.54 -2.22
CA SER A 18 0.35 -31.25 -2.06
C SER A 18 -0.73 -30.46 -1.32
N TYR A 19 -0.37 -29.41 -0.56
CA TYR A 19 -1.33 -28.54 0.13
C TYR A 19 -1.67 -27.25 -0.65
N GLY A 20 -1.05 -27.01 -1.81
CA GLY A 20 -1.32 -25.84 -2.66
C GLY A 20 -2.45 -26.01 -3.67
N MET A 21 -3.10 -27.17 -3.72
CA MET A 21 -4.15 -27.48 -4.71
C MET A 21 -5.51 -27.77 -4.06
N SER A 22 -6.04 -26.81 -3.33
CA SER A 22 -7.48 -26.78 -3.07
C SER A 22 -7.93 -25.34 -2.92
N SER A 23 -8.86 -24.95 -3.80
CA SER A 23 -9.58 -23.67 -3.92
C SER A 23 -8.97 -22.57 -4.80
N LEU A 24 -8.77 -22.86 -6.09
CA LEU A 24 -9.01 -21.85 -7.12
C LEU A 24 -10.47 -21.99 -7.58
N ALA A 25 -11.40 -21.52 -6.75
CA ALA A 25 -12.74 -21.17 -7.18
C ALA A 25 -12.67 -19.74 -7.73
N TYR A 26 -12.26 -19.60 -8.99
CA TYR A 26 -12.41 -18.35 -9.74
C TYR A 26 -13.90 -18.13 -10.01
N GLY A 27 -14.49 -17.13 -9.36
CA GLY A 27 -15.91 -16.85 -9.50
C GLY A 27 -16.43 -15.68 -8.66
N GLN A 28 -15.75 -14.54 -8.65
CA GLN A 28 -16.38 -13.25 -8.35
C GLN A 28 -15.46 -12.14 -8.89
N GLY A 29 -16.01 -11.21 -9.67
CA GLY A 29 -15.25 -10.08 -10.21
C GLY A 29 -14.54 -9.31 -9.10
N ASN A 30 -13.24 -9.11 -9.25
CA ASN A 30 -12.42 -8.28 -8.37
C ASN A 30 -12.83 -6.81 -8.55
N VAL A 31 -13.92 -6.40 -7.90
CA VAL A 31 -14.21 -4.98 -7.67
C VAL A 31 -13.42 -4.58 -6.44
N ALA A 32 -12.56 -3.55 -6.58
CA ALA A 32 -11.77 -3.02 -5.48
C ALA A 32 -12.66 -2.64 -4.28
N PRO A 33 -12.19 -2.79 -3.02
CA PRO A 33 -12.99 -2.50 -1.82
C PRO A 33 -13.55 -1.07 -1.78
N ILE A 34 -12.78 -0.10 -2.28
CA ILE A 34 -13.24 1.24 -2.63
C ILE A 34 -12.70 1.58 -4.01
N ASN A 35 -13.51 2.18 -4.88
CA ASN A 35 -13.11 2.70 -6.18
C ASN A 35 -13.36 4.20 -6.23
N VAL A 36 -12.55 4.93 -7.00
CA VAL A 36 -12.75 6.35 -7.34
C VAL A 36 -12.49 6.55 -8.83
N LYS A 37 -13.28 7.42 -9.46
CA LYS A 37 -13.13 7.89 -10.83
C LYS A 37 -13.50 9.37 -10.92
N THR A 38 -13.04 9.99 -11.99
CA THR A 38 -13.52 11.28 -12.47
C THR A 38 -14.39 11.06 -13.71
N ASP A 39 -15.26 12.02 -14.01
CA ASP A 39 -16.12 11.96 -15.19
C ASP A 39 -15.35 12.15 -16.51
N HIS A 40 -14.23 12.89 -16.48
CA HIS A 40 -13.33 13.13 -17.60
C HIS A 40 -11.86 12.89 -17.19
N ALA A 41 -11.00 12.62 -18.17
CA ALA A 41 -9.57 12.44 -17.94
C ALA A 41 -8.79 13.77 -17.90
N ALA A 42 -9.35 14.84 -18.49
CA ALA A 42 -8.72 16.16 -18.53
C ALA A 42 -9.76 17.28 -18.39
N TYR A 43 -9.34 18.39 -17.78
CA TYR A 43 -10.20 19.55 -17.50
C TYR A 43 -9.51 20.88 -17.81
N GLY A 44 -10.30 21.84 -18.28
CA GLY A 44 -9.92 23.25 -18.46
C GLY A 44 -10.38 24.15 -17.31
N THR A 45 -9.94 25.41 -17.33
CA THR A 45 -10.29 26.40 -16.30
C THR A 45 -11.80 26.60 -16.19
N GLY A 46 -12.33 26.43 -14.97
CA GLY A 46 -13.74 26.67 -14.65
C GLY A 46 -14.69 25.50 -14.94
N GLU A 47 -14.19 24.39 -15.47
CA GLU A 47 -14.99 23.17 -15.64
C GLU A 47 -15.30 22.52 -14.29
N ILE A 48 -16.40 21.75 -14.23
CA ILE A 48 -16.80 21.00 -13.05
C ILE A 48 -16.20 19.60 -13.17
N ILE A 49 -15.38 19.24 -12.18
CA ILE A 49 -14.81 17.92 -11.99
C ILE A 49 -15.76 17.15 -11.09
N THR A 50 -16.39 16.11 -11.61
CA THR A 50 -17.22 15.19 -10.82
C THR A 50 -16.37 13.99 -10.41
N ILE A 51 -16.11 13.87 -9.10
CA ILE A 51 -15.40 12.74 -8.50
C ILE A 51 -16.43 11.81 -7.89
N PHE A 52 -16.46 10.55 -8.34
CA PHE A 52 -17.43 9.57 -7.86
C PHE A 52 -16.81 8.20 -7.71
N GLY A 53 -17.46 7.35 -6.92
CA GLY A 53 -16.96 6.04 -6.63
C GLY A 53 -17.93 5.16 -5.88
N PHE A 54 -17.44 3.99 -5.49
CA PHE A 54 -18.22 2.97 -4.82
C PHE A 54 -17.39 2.33 -3.70
N VAL A 55 -18.02 2.13 -2.54
CA VAL A 55 -17.49 1.39 -1.40
C VAL A 55 -18.20 0.05 -1.33
N LYS A 56 -17.45 -1.02 -1.52
CA LYS A 56 -17.96 -2.39 -1.44
C LYS A 56 -18.31 -2.74 0.00
N ASP A 57 -19.46 -3.40 0.17
CA ASP A 57 -19.95 -3.87 1.47
C ASP A 57 -19.95 -2.74 2.52
N TYR A 58 -20.43 -1.55 2.12
CA TYR A 58 -20.49 -0.39 3.00
C TYR A 58 -21.47 -0.63 4.17
N ASP A 59 -21.00 -0.39 5.38
CA ASP A 59 -21.72 -0.68 6.62
C ASP A 59 -22.41 0.56 7.25
N GLY A 60 -22.31 1.72 6.59
CA GLY A 60 -22.92 2.97 7.08
C GLY A 60 -22.12 3.69 8.16
N SER A 61 -20.88 3.27 8.45
CA SER A 61 -20.16 3.73 9.64
C SER A 61 -19.37 5.02 9.47
N ASN A 62 -18.69 5.20 8.33
CA ASN A 62 -17.65 6.21 8.16
C ASN A 62 -17.74 6.90 6.80
N ASP A 63 -17.36 8.17 6.77
CA ASP A 63 -17.32 8.96 5.55
C ASP A 63 -16.09 8.62 4.70
N VAL A 64 -16.23 8.77 3.38
CA VAL A 64 -15.13 8.76 2.43
C VAL A 64 -14.46 10.13 2.47
N VAL A 65 -13.17 10.15 2.79
CA VAL A 65 -12.34 11.36 2.69
C VAL A 65 -11.68 11.38 1.32
N ILE A 66 -11.93 12.44 0.55
CA ILE A 66 -11.39 12.68 -0.79
C ILE A 66 -10.36 13.80 -0.66
N GLN A 67 -9.14 13.59 -1.16
CA GLN A 67 -8.05 14.57 -1.15
C GLN A 67 -7.52 14.73 -2.57
N VAL A 68 -7.45 15.96 -3.06
CA VAL A 68 -6.90 16.28 -4.38
C VAL A 68 -5.55 16.93 -4.20
N PHE A 69 -4.50 16.37 -4.80
CA PHE A 69 -3.13 16.88 -4.77
C PHE A 69 -2.74 17.45 -6.13
N ALA A 70 -2.13 18.62 -6.13
CA ALA A 70 -1.58 19.27 -7.31
C ALA A 70 -0.28 18.60 -7.78
N PRO A 71 0.17 18.86 -9.04
CA PRO A 71 1.40 18.29 -9.59
C PRO A 71 2.66 18.57 -8.76
N ASN A 72 2.66 19.68 -8.01
CA ASN A 72 3.74 20.06 -7.10
C ASN A 72 3.67 19.38 -5.72
N GLY A 73 2.73 18.46 -5.51
CA GLY A 73 2.49 17.75 -4.26
C GLY A 73 1.69 18.52 -3.20
N ASN A 74 1.28 19.77 -3.48
CA ASN A 74 0.45 20.54 -2.56
C ASN A 74 -0.99 20.04 -2.55
N LEU A 75 -1.64 20.15 -1.40
CA LEU A 75 -3.06 19.81 -1.26
C LEU A 75 -3.92 20.90 -1.91
N ALA A 76 -4.67 20.52 -2.95
CA ALA A 76 -5.53 21.41 -3.72
C ALA A 76 -6.99 21.42 -3.21
N SER A 77 -7.50 20.29 -2.71
CA SER A 77 -8.86 20.21 -2.16
C SER A 77 -9.03 19.02 -1.22
N VAL A 78 -10.00 19.11 -0.30
CA VAL A 78 -10.45 18.02 0.57
C VAL A 78 -11.96 18.04 0.67
N ALA A 79 -12.59 16.87 0.56
CA ALA A 79 -14.01 16.66 0.84
C ALA A 79 -14.20 15.44 1.75
N GLN A 80 -15.28 15.45 2.54
CA GLN A 80 -15.74 14.29 3.30
C GLN A 80 -17.19 14.04 2.93
N ILE A 81 -17.48 12.84 2.43
CA ILE A 81 -18.78 12.47 1.87
C ILE A 81 -19.23 11.16 2.51
N SER A 82 -20.41 11.15 3.11
CA SER A 82 -21.07 9.91 3.54
C SER A 82 -21.61 9.17 2.31
N PRO A 83 -21.17 7.93 2.03
CA PRO A 83 -21.77 7.13 0.96
C PRO A 83 -23.26 6.85 1.22
N ASP A 84 -24.01 6.61 0.15
CA ASP A 84 -25.40 6.17 0.24
C ASP A 84 -25.53 4.72 0.77
N SER A 85 -26.76 4.23 0.93
CA SER A 85 -27.02 2.87 1.42
C SER A 85 -26.47 1.77 0.51
N ASP A 86 -26.23 2.10 -0.77
CA ASP A 86 -25.65 1.18 -1.74
C ASP A 86 -24.11 1.30 -1.77
N GLY A 87 -23.52 2.25 -1.04
CA GLY A 87 -22.08 2.50 -0.98
C GLY A 87 -21.55 3.45 -2.06
N ASN A 88 -22.43 4.09 -2.86
CA ASN A 88 -22.00 5.08 -3.84
C ASN A 88 -21.72 6.42 -3.16
N TYR A 89 -20.73 7.15 -3.67
CA TYR A 89 -20.44 8.51 -3.26
C TYR A 89 -20.06 9.35 -4.47
N SER A 90 -20.36 10.64 -4.41
CA SER A 90 -20.05 11.60 -5.47
C SER A 90 -19.84 12.99 -4.88
N THR A 91 -18.95 13.76 -5.48
CA THR A 91 -18.73 15.17 -5.16
C THR A 91 -18.33 15.94 -6.43
N GLU A 92 -18.55 17.25 -6.40
CA GLU A 92 -18.23 18.15 -7.52
C GLU A 92 -17.24 19.21 -7.05
N LEU A 93 -16.28 19.52 -7.90
CA LEU A 93 -15.24 20.53 -7.65
C LEU A 93 -15.05 21.35 -8.92
N THR A 94 -15.02 22.68 -8.80
CA THR A 94 -14.66 23.53 -9.94
C THR A 94 -13.14 23.55 -10.14
N ALA A 95 -12.68 23.37 -11.38
CA ALA A 95 -11.29 23.46 -11.80
C ALA A 95 -10.80 24.92 -11.78
N ALA A 96 -10.68 25.48 -10.57
CA ALA A 96 -10.28 26.86 -10.30
C ALA A 96 -9.57 26.98 -8.94
N GLY A 97 -9.02 28.17 -8.66
CA GLY A 97 -8.39 28.48 -7.38
C GLY A 97 -7.10 27.68 -7.15
N MET A 98 -7.13 26.73 -6.21
CA MET A 98 -5.98 25.86 -5.93
C MET A 98 -5.76 24.78 -7.02
N ILE A 99 -6.73 24.59 -7.91
CA ILE A 99 -6.54 23.87 -9.19
C ILE A 99 -6.24 24.91 -10.27
N SER A 100 -4.98 25.28 -10.38
CA SER A 100 -4.50 26.31 -11.33
C SER A 100 -3.14 26.00 -11.95
N LEU A 101 -2.46 24.96 -11.48
CA LEU A 101 -1.16 24.56 -12.01
C LEU A 101 -1.40 23.49 -13.07
N GLU A 102 -1.03 23.77 -14.32
CA GLU A 102 -1.13 22.78 -15.40
C GLU A 102 -0.34 21.50 -15.07
N GLY A 103 -0.94 20.35 -15.35
CA GLY A 103 -0.36 19.03 -15.11
C GLY A 103 -1.31 18.03 -14.46
N GLU A 104 -0.74 16.90 -14.02
CA GLU A 104 -1.48 15.80 -13.42
C GLU A 104 -1.83 16.04 -11.95
N TYR A 105 -3.11 15.96 -11.63
CA TYR A 105 -3.64 16.00 -10.28
C TYR A 105 -3.99 14.59 -9.80
N ILE A 106 -3.69 14.30 -8.53
CA ILE A 106 -3.95 12.99 -7.91
C ILE A 106 -5.13 13.12 -6.93
N VAL A 107 -6.19 12.36 -7.16
CA VAL A 107 -7.35 12.24 -6.27
C VAL A 107 -7.18 10.98 -5.43
N LYS A 108 -6.97 11.14 -4.12
CA LYS A 108 -6.87 10.04 -3.15
C LYS A 108 -8.17 9.93 -2.36
N VAL A 109 -8.67 8.71 -2.20
CA VAL A 109 -9.83 8.40 -1.36
C VAL A 109 -9.45 7.45 -0.24
N GLN A 110 -10.02 7.67 0.94
CA GLN A 110 -9.84 6.79 2.09
C GLN A 110 -11.13 6.67 2.89
N ILE A 111 -11.38 5.48 3.43
CA ILE A 111 -12.49 5.19 4.34
C ILE A 111 -12.05 4.11 5.34
N ILE A 112 -12.73 4.06 6.48
CA ILE A 112 -12.66 2.91 7.39
C ILE A 112 -13.95 2.10 7.20
N ASN A 113 -13.88 1.01 6.45
CA ASN A 113 -15.00 0.08 6.26
C ASN A 113 -14.49 -1.35 6.43
N ASN A 114 -14.85 -1.99 7.54
CA ASN A 114 -14.29 -3.29 7.95
C ASN A 114 -12.73 -3.32 7.95
N GLY A 115 -12.10 -2.15 8.12
CA GLY A 115 -10.66 -1.92 7.98
C GLY A 115 -10.35 -0.65 7.18
N PRO A 116 -9.10 -0.16 7.19
CA PRO A 116 -8.71 0.97 6.36
C PRO A 116 -8.71 0.56 4.88
N GLN A 117 -9.47 1.27 4.06
CA GLN A 117 -9.53 1.10 2.62
C GLN A 117 -9.08 2.39 1.95
N ARG A 118 -8.30 2.29 0.87
CA ARG A 118 -7.76 3.43 0.13
C ARG A 118 -7.73 3.13 -1.36
N ASN A 119 -7.93 4.14 -2.18
CA ASN A 119 -7.72 4.08 -3.62
C ASN A 119 -7.37 5.48 -4.16
N GLN A 120 -6.95 5.59 -5.42
CA GLN A 120 -6.69 6.87 -6.07
C GLN A 120 -7.00 6.82 -7.56
N THR A 121 -7.21 7.99 -8.15
CA THR A 121 -7.30 8.21 -9.60
C THR A 121 -6.57 9.50 -9.94
N VAL A 122 -6.26 9.71 -11.22
CA VAL A 122 -5.63 10.93 -11.71
C VAL A 122 -6.52 11.63 -12.73
N PHE A 123 -6.36 12.95 -12.85
CA PHE A 123 -6.86 13.73 -13.97
C PHE A 123 -5.84 14.78 -14.38
N GLU A 124 -5.85 15.19 -15.65
CA GLU A 124 -4.98 16.24 -16.17
C GLU A 124 -5.67 17.60 -16.15
N PHE A 125 -5.03 18.63 -15.61
CA PHE A 125 -5.48 20.00 -15.77
C PHE A 125 -4.66 20.67 -16.87
N VAL A 126 -5.32 21.03 -17.96
CA VAL A 126 -4.65 21.55 -19.18
C VAL A 126 -4.68 23.07 -19.29
N GLY A 127 -5.23 23.75 -18.27
CA GLY A 127 -5.41 25.21 -18.30
C GLY A 127 -6.40 25.66 -19.37
N GLY A 128 -6.42 26.97 -19.66
CA GLY A 128 -7.26 27.56 -20.70
C GLY A 128 -7.92 28.88 -20.29
N GLU A 129 -8.29 29.66 -21.31
CA GLU A 129 -9.08 30.88 -21.16
C GLU A 129 -10.52 30.48 -20.85
N SER A 130 -11.09 31.00 -19.76
CA SER A 130 -12.46 30.70 -19.38
C SER A 130 -13.41 31.04 -20.52
N ALA A 131 -14.14 30.05 -21.02
CA ALA A 131 -15.32 30.33 -21.83
C ALA A 131 -16.28 31.17 -20.96
N PRO A 132 -16.94 32.21 -21.52
CA PRO A 132 -17.74 33.13 -20.73
C PRO A 132 -18.81 32.37 -19.95
N ALA A 133 -18.84 32.56 -18.64
CA ALA A 133 -19.91 32.07 -17.79
C ALA A 133 -21.26 32.47 -18.39
N ALA A 134 -22.09 31.48 -18.71
CA ALA A 134 -23.48 31.73 -19.07
C ALA A 134 -24.19 32.40 -17.88
N PRO A 135 -25.15 33.32 -18.14
CA PRO A 135 -25.58 34.29 -17.14
C PRO A 135 -26.29 33.61 -15.96
N ALA A 136 -25.79 33.87 -14.75
CA ALA A 136 -26.57 33.66 -13.54
C ALA A 136 -27.81 34.57 -13.56
N ALA A 137 -28.98 33.99 -13.33
CA ALA A 137 -30.22 34.72 -13.10
C ALA A 137 -30.15 35.52 -11.78
N PRO A 138 -30.83 36.66 -11.65
CA PRO A 138 -30.53 37.65 -10.62
C PRO A 138 -31.16 37.33 -9.25
N GLU A 139 -30.34 37.58 -8.24
CA GLU A 139 -30.55 38.04 -6.86
C GLU A 139 -31.97 38.06 -6.25
N GLU A 140 -32.06 37.62 -4.99
CA GLU A 140 -32.76 38.39 -3.98
C GLU A 140 -31.86 38.68 -2.76
N SER A 141 -31.79 39.98 -2.46
CA SER A 141 -31.08 40.63 -1.38
C SER A 141 -31.73 40.39 -0.01
N VAL A 142 -30.92 40.19 1.03
CA VAL A 142 -31.24 40.74 2.36
C VAL A 142 -29.96 41.25 3.03
N THR A 143 -29.84 42.57 3.05
CA THR A 143 -29.00 43.37 3.94
C THR A 143 -29.31 43.04 5.40
N THR A 144 -28.31 42.85 6.26
CA THR A 144 -28.29 43.38 7.65
C THR A 144 -26.86 43.30 8.24
N THR A 145 -26.23 44.47 8.29
CA THR A 145 -25.49 45.06 9.42
C THR A 145 -24.41 44.24 10.14
N GLU A 146 -23.17 44.62 9.86
CA GLU A 146 -21.96 44.43 10.67
C GLU A 146 -22.02 45.27 11.97
N PRO A 147 -21.45 44.77 13.07
CA PRO A 147 -20.60 45.64 13.85
C PRO A 147 -19.23 45.01 14.19
N GLU A 148 -18.25 45.91 14.14
CA GLU A 148 -16.82 45.85 14.48
C GLU A 148 -16.45 45.28 15.88
N PRO A 149 -15.15 45.03 16.14
CA PRO A 149 -14.65 43.89 16.92
C PRO A 149 -14.48 44.18 18.42
N GLY A 150 -14.63 43.12 19.23
CA GLY A 150 -14.43 43.15 20.67
C GLY A 150 -13.59 41.99 21.19
N MET A 151 -12.31 42.29 21.44
CA MET A 151 -11.48 41.82 22.57
C MET A 151 -11.48 40.32 22.91
N GLU A 152 -10.39 39.65 22.55
CA GLU A 152 -9.99 38.34 23.08
C GLU A 152 -9.75 38.39 24.61
N PRO A 153 -10.12 37.33 25.34
CA PRO A 153 -9.37 36.92 26.52
C PRO A 153 -8.61 35.61 26.26
N GLU A 154 -7.41 35.58 26.82
CA GLU A 154 -6.36 34.56 26.72
C GLU A 154 -6.82 33.10 26.92
N PRO A 155 -6.21 32.12 26.23
CA PRO A 155 -6.44 30.71 26.52
C PRO A 155 -5.76 30.32 27.83
N VAL A 156 -6.57 29.89 28.79
CA VAL A 156 -6.14 29.27 30.04
C VAL A 156 -5.44 27.94 29.73
N MET A 157 -4.23 27.78 30.25
CA MET A 157 -3.41 26.57 30.13
C MET A 157 -3.96 25.38 30.93
N GLN A 158 -3.58 24.18 30.45
CA GLN A 158 -3.57 22.84 31.07
C GLN A 158 -4.81 21.95 30.82
N ALA A 159 -4.67 20.69 30.39
CA ALA A 159 -3.55 19.76 30.61
C ALA A 159 -3.02 19.14 29.30
N THR A 160 -1.69 19.10 29.18
CA THR A 160 -0.99 18.27 28.20
C THR A 160 -1.25 16.80 28.49
N GLU A 161 -1.98 16.14 27.59
CA GLU A 161 -1.97 14.69 27.51
C GLU A 161 -0.52 14.22 27.24
N PRO A 162 -0.04 13.14 27.90
CA PRO A 162 1.30 12.64 27.68
C PRO A 162 1.44 12.17 26.23
N ILE A 163 2.32 12.82 25.47
CA ILE A 163 2.64 12.42 24.10
C ILE A 163 3.50 11.15 24.19
N CYS A 164 2.90 10.02 23.84
CA CYS A 164 3.61 8.75 23.73
C CYS A 164 4.58 8.79 22.53
N GLY A 165 5.77 8.20 22.68
CA GLY A 165 6.78 8.15 21.62
C GLY A 165 6.35 7.28 20.43
N LYS A 166 7.04 7.39 19.29
CA LYS A 166 6.78 6.55 18.10
C LYS A 166 6.78 5.06 18.48
N GLY A 167 5.70 4.35 18.13
CA GLY A 167 5.50 2.92 18.41
C GLY A 167 4.80 2.59 19.73
N THR A 168 4.28 3.61 20.44
CA THR A 168 3.50 3.42 21.67
C THR A 168 2.18 4.15 21.60
N VAL A 169 1.12 3.52 22.10
CA VAL A 169 -0.24 4.08 22.18
C VAL A 169 -0.60 4.32 23.64
N LEU A 170 -1.32 5.41 23.91
CA LEU A 170 -1.81 5.73 25.24
C LEU A 170 -3.00 4.81 25.57
N LYS A 171 -2.81 3.86 26.48
CA LYS A 171 -3.91 3.04 27.06
C LYS A 171 -3.90 3.24 28.57
N ASP A 172 -5.05 3.63 29.12
CA ASP A 172 -5.26 3.82 30.56
C ASP A 172 -4.24 4.78 31.21
N GLY A 173 -3.82 5.83 30.48
CA GLY A 173 -2.83 6.80 30.97
C GLY A 173 -1.39 6.30 30.99
N LEU A 174 -1.11 5.10 30.47
CA LEU A 174 0.23 4.57 30.24
C LEU A 174 0.51 4.45 28.74
N CYS A 175 1.71 4.86 28.34
CA CYS A 175 2.23 4.55 27.01
C CYS A 175 2.59 3.06 26.96
N VAL A 176 1.76 2.27 26.30
CA VAL A 176 2.03 0.86 26.05
C VAL A 176 2.59 0.72 24.65
N VAL A 177 3.54 -0.20 24.46
CA VAL A 177 3.90 -0.63 23.10
C VAL A 177 2.63 -1.13 22.42
N GLU A 178 2.32 -0.58 21.26
CA GLU A 178 1.26 -1.13 20.44
C GLU A 178 1.67 -2.57 20.17
N GLN A 179 0.94 -3.53 20.75
CA GLN A 179 1.06 -4.90 20.28
C GLN A 179 0.48 -4.89 18.88
N GLU A 180 1.33 -4.54 17.92
CA GLU A 180 1.01 -4.63 16.51
C GLU A 180 0.39 -6.02 16.32
N LYS A 181 -0.74 -6.03 15.62
CA LYS A 181 -1.28 -7.24 14.97
C LYS A 181 -0.08 -8.05 14.48
N LYS A 182 -0.03 -9.36 14.77
CA LYS A 182 1.08 -10.32 14.53
C LYS A 182 1.64 -10.39 13.08
N GLY A 183 1.94 -9.27 12.43
CA GLY A 183 2.23 -9.19 11.00
C GLY A 183 2.69 -7.79 10.64
N GLY A 184 4.00 -7.61 10.59
CA GLY A 184 4.67 -6.38 10.15
C GLY A 184 6.20 -6.53 10.04
N GLY A 185 6.80 -7.44 10.82
CA GLY A 185 8.24 -7.70 10.81
C GLY A 185 8.71 -8.76 9.80
N CYS A 186 9.96 -8.67 9.35
CA CYS A 186 10.60 -9.64 8.47
C CYS A 186 11.22 -10.80 9.29
N LEU A 187 10.40 -11.52 10.07
CA LEU A 187 10.82 -12.53 11.07
C LEU A 187 11.95 -13.49 10.64
N ILE A 188 11.84 -14.10 9.46
CA ILE A 188 12.87 -15.02 8.93
C ILE A 188 14.16 -14.27 8.62
N ALA A 189 14.08 -13.13 7.92
CA ALA A 189 15.26 -12.33 7.62
C ALA A 189 15.92 -11.80 8.90
N THR A 190 15.12 -11.37 9.88
CA THR A 190 15.62 -10.94 11.19
C THR A 190 16.35 -12.05 11.93
N ALA A 191 15.82 -13.29 11.92
CA ALA A 191 16.50 -14.43 12.53
C ALA A 191 17.81 -14.77 11.79
N ALA A 192 17.78 -14.73 10.44
CA ALA A 192 18.93 -14.99 9.58
C ALA A 192 20.07 -13.95 9.73
N PHE A 193 19.72 -12.66 9.77
CA PHE A 193 20.68 -11.55 9.82
C PHE A 193 20.95 -11.02 11.24
N GLY A 194 20.18 -11.48 12.23
CA GLY A 194 20.39 -11.26 13.66
C GLY A 194 19.83 -9.95 14.23
N SER A 195 19.26 -9.07 13.40
CA SER A 195 18.63 -7.82 13.87
C SER A 195 17.61 -7.30 12.87
N GLU A 196 16.51 -6.73 13.37
CA GLU A 196 15.56 -5.96 12.56
C GLU A 196 16.23 -4.71 11.96
N LEU A 197 17.31 -4.22 12.58
CA LEU A 197 18.12 -3.08 12.12
C LEU A 197 19.28 -3.51 11.21
N ALA A 198 19.40 -4.79 10.86
CA ALA A 198 20.42 -5.24 9.93
C ALA A 198 20.18 -4.58 8.55
N PRO A 199 21.23 -4.17 7.81
CA PRO A 199 21.07 -3.49 6.52
C PRO A 199 20.23 -4.27 5.51
N GLN A 200 20.32 -5.60 5.52
CA GLN A 200 19.55 -6.48 4.64
C GLN A 200 18.06 -6.47 4.96
N VAL A 201 17.72 -6.38 6.24
CA VAL A 201 16.33 -6.35 6.71
C VAL A 201 15.73 -4.97 6.46
N GLN A 202 16.50 -3.91 6.71
CA GLN A 202 16.08 -2.54 6.38
C GLN A 202 15.87 -2.36 4.87
N PHE A 203 16.77 -2.89 4.05
CA PHE A 203 16.59 -2.91 2.60
C PHE A 203 15.26 -3.54 2.16
N LEU A 204 14.88 -4.69 2.73
CA LEU A 204 13.60 -5.33 2.44
C LEU A 204 12.42 -4.45 2.85
N ARG A 205 12.53 -3.75 3.99
CA ARG A 205 11.50 -2.85 4.49
C ARG A 205 11.37 -1.61 3.61
N GLU A 206 12.47 -1.02 3.19
CA GLU A 206 12.50 0.13 2.29
C GLU A 206 11.88 -0.21 0.94
N ILE A 207 12.25 -1.34 0.33
CA ILE A 207 11.61 -1.80 -0.92
C ILE A 207 10.11 -2.03 -0.71
N ARG A 208 9.73 -2.69 0.38
CA ARG A 208 8.31 -2.92 0.68
C ARG A 208 7.57 -1.59 0.83
N ASP A 209 8.05 -0.70 1.69
CA ASP A 209 7.34 0.50 2.13
C ASP A 209 7.36 1.60 1.06
N ASN A 210 8.48 1.78 0.36
CA ASN A 210 8.69 2.89 -0.58
C ASN A 210 8.47 2.49 -2.05
N THR A 211 8.45 1.20 -2.38
CA THR A 211 8.28 0.74 -3.77
C THR A 211 7.00 -0.08 -3.89
N VAL A 212 6.92 -1.21 -3.20
CA VAL A 212 5.81 -2.18 -3.38
C VAL A 212 4.47 -1.62 -2.88
N LEU A 213 4.44 -1.06 -1.67
CA LEU A 213 3.20 -0.52 -1.07
C LEU A 213 2.75 0.82 -1.67
N GLN A 214 3.53 1.41 -2.57
CA GLN A 214 3.11 2.61 -3.30
C GLN A 214 2.18 2.30 -4.47
N THR A 215 1.93 1.01 -4.76
CA THR A 215 1.11 0.55 -5.90
C THR A 215 -0.04 -0.34 -5.45
N GLU A 216 -1.14 -0.39 -6.20
CA GLU A 216 -2.27 -1.28 -5.90
C GLU A 216 -1.86 -2.75 -6.04
N SER A 217 -1.20 -3.07 -7.15
CA SER A 217 -0.72 -4.41 -7.46
C SER A 217 0.25 -4.93 -6.38
N GLY A 218 1.17 -4.09 -5.91
CA GLY A 218 2.09 -4.43 -4.83
C GLY A 218 1.40 -4.57 -3.48
N THR A 219 0.42 -3.73 -3.17
CA THR A 219 -0.36 -3.82 -1.91
C THR A 219 -1.20 -5.09 -1.85
N SER A 220 -1.86 -5.45 -2.95
CA SER A 220 -2.64 -6.69 -3.07
C SER A 220 -1.74 -7.92 -2.94
N PHE A 221 -0.60 -7.92 -3.65
CA PHE A 221 0.42 -8.96 -3.51
C PHE A 221 0.90 -9.10 -2.07
N MET A 222 1.26 -7.99 -1.41
CA MET A 222 1.76 -8.01 -0.03
C MET A 222 0.71 -8.50 0.97
N THR A 223 -0.57 -8.22 0.74
CA THR A 223 -1.67 -8.75 1.57
C THR A 223 -1.69 -10.28 1.52
N GLY A 224 -1.70 -10.87 0.32
CA GLY A 224 -1.69 -12.32 0.15
C GLY A 224 -0.38 -12.96 0.63
N PHE A 225 0.75 -12.33 0.31
CA PHE A 225 2.06 -12.75 0.79
C PHE A 225 2.13 -12.76 2.31
N ASN A 226 1.70 -11.70 2.99
CA ASN A 226 1.74 -11.60 4.45
C ASN A 226 0.89 -12.69 5.10
N GLN A 227 -0.31 -12.96 4.59
CA GLN A 227 -1.16 -14.02 5.12
C GLN A 227 -0.45 -15.39 5.07
N PHE A 228 0.19 -15.70 3.94
CA PHE A 228 0.95 -16.93 3.80
C PHE A 228 2.23 -16.92 4.65
N TYR A 229 3.04 -15.88 4.54
CA TYR A 229 4.32 -15.69 5.22
C TYR A 229 4.19 -15.83 6.74
N TYR A 230 3.28 -15.07 7.36
CA TYR A 230 3.09 -15.09 8.80
C TYR A 230 2.46 -16.39 9.33
N SER A 231 1.90 -17.25 8.46
CA SER A 231 1.39 -18.56 8.87
C SER A 231 2.49 -19.54 9.28
N PHE A 232 3.71 -19.38 8.76
CA PHE A 232 4.83 -20.29 9.02
C PHE A 232 6.10 -19.58 9.53
N SER A 233 6.27 -18.29 9.24
CA SER A 233 7.49 -17.56 9.56
C SER A 233 7.90 -17.59 11.04
N PRO A 234 6.98 -17.58 12.04
CA PRO A 234 7.40 -17.66 13.45
C PRO A 234 8.12 -18.98 13.75
N ALA A 235 7.58 -20.11 13.29
CA ALA A 235 8.18 -21.42 13.53
C ALA A 235 9.56 -21.56 12.87
N ILE A 236 9.74 -20.99 11.67
CA ILE A 236 11.03 -20.97 10.98
C ILE A 236 12.03 -20.09 11.73
N ALA A 237 11.64 -18.89 12.13
CA ALA A 237 12.49 -17.97 12.88
C ALA A 237 12.93 -18.56 14.23
N ASP A 238 12.05 -19.29 14.91
CA ASP A 238 12.38 -20.04 16.13
C ASP A 238 13.43 -21.11 15.84
N TYR A 239 13.24 -21.89 14.78
CA TYR A 239 14.16 -22.94 14.38
C TYR A 239 15.55 -22.41 13.95
N GLU A 240 15.61 -21.25 13.31
CA GLU A 240 16.86 -20.54 12.99
C GLU A 240 17.64 -20.14 14.25
N ARG A 241 16.95 -19.70 15.30
CA ARG A 241 17.58 -19.34 16.58
C ARG A 241 18.18 -20.54 17.30
N GLU A 242 17.57 -21.70 17.15
CA GLU A 242 18.04 -22.95 17.76
C GLU A 242 19.18 -23.62 16.95
N ASN A 243 19.23 -23.40 15.64
CA ASN A 243 20.11 -24.13 14.72
C ASN A 243 21.00 -23.20 13.87
N PRO A 244 22.24 -22.90 14.31
CA PRO A 244 23.15 -22.01 13.57
C PRO A 244 23.45 -22.45 12.14
N ALA A 245 23.52 -23.76 11.86
CA ALA A 245 23.72 -24.27 10.50
C ALA A 245 22.51 -24.03 9.59
N PHE A 246 21.29 -24.12 10.14
CA PHE A 246 20.07 -23.82 9.41
C PHE A 246 19.98 -22.31 9.12
N LYS A 247 20.28 -21.47 10.10
CA LYS A 247 20.39 -20.01 9.93
C LYS A 247 21.32 -19.63 8.77
N GLU A 248 22.52 -20.20 8.69
CA GLU A 248 23.44 -19.92 7.58
C GLU A 248 22.90 -20.43 6.23
N THR A 249 22.14 -21.52 6.23
CA THR A 249 21.46 -22.03 5.03
C THR A 249 20.36 -21.07 4.58
N VAL A 250 19.54 -20.56 5.50
CA VAL A 250 18.51 -19.55 5.22
C VAL A 250 19.15 -18.26 4.70
N LYS A 251 20.23 -17.80 5.34
CA LYS A 251 20.98 -16.62 4.90
C LYS A 251 21.55 -16.78 3.49
N LEU A 252 22.15 -17.93 3.18
CA LEU A 252 22.61 -18.26 1.83
C LEU A 252 21.44 -18.30 0.85
N ALA A 253 20.29 -18.85 1.26
CA ALA A 253 19.09 -18.90 0.44
C ALA A 253 18.47 -17.53 0.22
N LEU A 254 18.52 -16.58 1.16
CA LEU A 254 17.95 -15.23 1.00
C LEU A 254 18.83 -14.29 0.16
N THR A 255 20.14 -14.53 0.14
CA THR A 255 21.10 -13.62 -0.52
C THR A 255 20.79 -13.38 -2.01
N PRO A 256 20.51 -14.40 -2.83
CA PRO A 256 20.21 -14.17 -4.24
C PRO A 256 18.89 -13.40 -4.46
N MET A 257 17.87 -13.65 -3.63
CA MET A 257 16.63 -12.88 -3.63
C MET A 257 16.90 -11.40 -3.32
N LEU A 258 17.69 -11.10 -2.28
CA LEU A 258 18.06 -9.72 -1.97
C LEU A 258 18.75 -9.02 -3.15
N THR A 259 19.67 -9.71 -3.83
CA THR A 259 20.33 -9.15 -5.03
C THR A 259 19.39 -8.97 -6.22
N SER A 260 18.37 -9.80 -6.37
CA SER A 260 17.37 -9.59 -7.43
C SER A 260 16.48 -8.39 -7.15
N LEU A 261 16.16 -8.14 -5.87
CA LEU A 261 15.32 -7.03 -5.45
C LEU A 261 16.03 -5.68 -5.56
N THR A 262 17.37 -5.63 -5.56
CA THR A 262 18.08 -4.35 -5.77
C THR A 262 17.79 -3.74 -7.14
N ILE A 263 17.34 -4.55 -8.11
CA ILE A 263 16.93 -4.05 -9.43
C ILE A 263 15.81 -3.01 -9.29
N LEU A 264 14.89 -3.19 -8.34
CA LEU A 264 13.77 -2.26 -8.10
C LEU A 264 14.20 -0.87 -7.61
N ASN A 265 15.43 -0.71 -7.10
CA ASN A 265 15.95 0.60 -6.72
C ASN A 265 16.58 1.38 -7.89
N TYR A 266 16.84 0.71 -9.02
CA TYR A 266 17.48 1.32 -10.18
C TYR A 266 16.51 1.62 -11.32
N VAL A 267 15.25 1.23 -11.17
CA VAL A 267 14.19 1.48 -12.14
C VAL A 267 13.18 2.43 -11.50
N ASP A 268 12.90 3.54 -12.17
CA ASP A 268 11.79 4.41 -11.81
C ASP A 268 10.50 3.69 -12.23
N ILE A 269 9.64 3.38 -11.26
CA ILE A 269 8.37 2.69 -11.49
C ILE A 269 7.28 3.75 -11.42
N ASP A 270 6.93 4.29 -12.59
CA ASP A 270 6.00 5.41 -12.69
C ASP A 270 4.56 4.93 -12.95
N SER A 271 4.37 3.62 -13.19
CA SER A 271 3.08 3.01 -13.52
C SER A 271 2.83 1.65 -12.87
N GLU A 272 1.56 1.26 -12.75
CA GLU A 272 1.17 -0.04 -12.20
C GLU A 272 1.58 -1.22 -13.10
N GLU A 273 1.56 -1.02 -14.42
CA GLU A 273 1.96 -2.03 -15.40
C GLU A 273 3.45 -2.36 -15.28
N GLU A 274 4.29 -1.34 -15.04
CA GLU A 274 5.71 -1.52 -14.79
C GLU A 274 5.97 -2.25 -13.48
N MET A 275 5.27 -1.90 -12.39
CA MET A 275 5.38 -2.62 -11.12
C MET A 275 5.03 -4.11 -11.28
N LEU A 276 3.93 -4.40 -11.97
CA LEU A 276 3.52 -5.77 -12.27
C LEU A 276 4.58 -6.49 -13.13
N GLY A 277 5.08 -5.84 -14.17
CA GLY A 277 6.09 -6.38 -15.06
C GLY A 277 7.39 -6.71 -14.32
N TYR A 278 7.94 -5.76 -13.56
CA TYR A 278 9.14 -5.97 -12.76
C TYR A 278 8.92 -6.97 -11.63
N GLY A 279 7.78 -6.93 -10.95
CA GLY A 279 7.41 -7.88 -9.90
C GLY A 279 7.35 -9.32 -10.42
N ILE A 280 6.64 -9.55 -11.53
CA ILE A 280 6.59 -10.86 -12.21
C ILE A 280 8.00 -11.28 -12.68
N GLY A 281 8.76 -10.35 -13.27
CA GLY A 281 10.12 -10.59 -13.73
C GLY A 281 11.04 -11.06 -12.61
N ILE A 282 10.98 -10.42 -11.45
CA ILE A 282 11.78 -10.80 -10.27
C ILE A 282 11.35 -12.15 -9.72
N ILE A 283 10.05 -12.43 -9.65
CA ILE A 283 9.55 -13.74 -9.21
C ILE A 283 10.07 -14.84 -10.15
N LEU A 284 9.97 -14.65 -11.46
CA LEU A 284 10.48 -15.59 -12.46
C LEU A 284 11.99 -15.75 -12.38
N LEU A 285 12.73 -14.66 -12.18
CA LEU A 285 14.18 -14.68 -12.00
C LEU A 285 14.57 -15.51 -10.76
N ASN A 286 13.89 -15.31 -9.63
CA ASN A 286 14.11 -16.10 -8.42
C ASN A 286 13.77 -17.58 -8.64
N ILE A 287 12.65 -17.90 -9.28
CA ILE A 287 12.29 -19.29 -9.62
C ILE A 287 13.38 -19.92 -10.51
N GLY A 288 13.84 -19.20 -11.53
CA GLY A 288 14.92 -19.64 -12.39
C GLY A 288 16.20 -19.93 -11.61
N MET A 289 16.54 -19.07 -10.66
CA MET A 289 17.75 -19.18 -9.86
C MET A 289 17.68 -20.30 -8.81
N TYR A 290 16.55 -20.48 -8.12
CA TYR A 290 16.40 -21.50 -7.07
C TYR A 290 16.11 -22.90 -7.61
N PHE A 291 15.44 -23.03 -8.75
CA PHE A 291 15.00 -24.32 -9.26
C PHE A 291 15.70 -24.71 -10.56
N VAL A 292 15.66 -23.84 -11.57
CA VAL A 292 16.14 -24.18 -12.92
C VAL A 292 17.65 -24.32 -12.96
N ALA A 293 18.40 -23.35 -12.41
CA ALA A 293 19.86 -23.39 -12.43
C ALA A 293 20.42 -24.63 -11.69
N PRO A 294 20.00 -24.95 -10.45
CA PRO A 294 20.40 -26.20 -9.78
C PRO A 294 20.01 -27.45 -10.56
N ALA A 295 18.80 -27.51 -11.13
CA ALA A 295 18.36 -28.67 -11.92
C ALA A 295 19.24 -28.89 -13.16
N VAL A 296 19.57 -27.83 -13.91
CA VAL A 296 20.47 -27.91 -15.08
C VAL A 296 21.88 -28.34 -14.68
N ILE A 297 22.40 -27.84 -13.55
CA ILE A 297 23.70 -28.27 -13.03
C ILE A 297 23.69 -29.76 -12.70
N ILE A 298 22.66 -30.24 -11.99
CA ILE A 298 22.50 -31.66 -11.64
C ILE A 298 22.40 -32.53 -12.91
N MET A 299 21.61 -32.12 -13.89
CA MET A 299 21.48 -32.83 -15.17
C MET A 299 22.82 -32.89 -15.92
N LYS A 300 23.57 -31.78 -15.99
CA LYS A 300 24.91 -31.76 -16.62
C LYS A 300 25.90 -32.66 -15.89
N ILE A 301 25.87 -32.69 -14.56
CA ILE A 301 26.76 -33.58 -13.78
C ILE A 301 26.38 -35.04 -14.01
N LYS A 302 25.08 -35.36 -14.03
CA LYS A 302 24.58 -36.72 -14.28
C LYS A 302 24.92 -37.19 -15.69
N ASN A 303 24.77 -36.34 -16.71
CA ASN A 303 25.06 -36.67 -18.10
C ASN A 303 26.57 -36.67 -18.44
N ARG A 304 27.43 -36.22 -17.52
CA ARG A 304 28.90 -36.32 -17.63
C ARG A 304 29.46 -37.60 -17.01
N LYS A 305 28.66 -38.36 -16.27
CA LYS A 305 28.95 -39.74 -15.85
C LYS A 305 28.36 -40.72 -16.84
#